data_AF-A0A1H0E8A8-F1
#
_entry.id   AF-A0A1H0E8A8-F1
#
_cell.length_a   1.000
_cell.length_b   1.000
_cell.length_c   1.000
_cell.angle_alpha   90.00
_cell.angle_beta   90.00
_cell.angle_gamma   90.00
#
_symmetry.space_group_name_H-M   'P 1'
#
loop_
_entity.id
_entity.type
_entity.pdbx_description
1 polymer ?
#
loop_
_entity_poly.entity_id
_entity_poly.type
_entity_poly.pdbx_seq_one_letter_code
_entity_poly.pdbx_strand_id
1 'polypeptide(L)'
;MEATENIEHLSGAELPEYTVYLYRNQADRVIYVGTSRHLKQRLDQHRWLKPWWREELTLETETVRGRATALYRGMGLIKQHRPIYNRSHNNDDPMPTFEEFFERAITETHYFGKLRKRPISSIAHGI
;
A
#
# COMPACT_ATOMS: atom_id res chain seq x y z
N MET A 1 6.70 27.18 5.10
CA MET A 1 5.87 26.24 5.89
C MET A 1 4.43 26.53 5.54
N GLU A 2 3.55 25.54 5.69
CA GLU A 2 2.10 25.57 5.40
C GLU A 2 1.69 24.99 4.04
N ALA A 3 1.61 23.66 4.02
CA ALA A 3 0.83 22.88 3.06
C ALA A 3 0.18 21.67 3.78
N THR A 4 -0.21 21.85 5.05
CA THR A 4 -0.63 20.73 5.93
C THR A 4 -2.08 20.79 6.41
N GLU A 5 -2.85 21.83 6.09
CA GLU A 5 -4.17 22.03 6.75
C GLU A 5 -5.41 21.77 5.88
N ASN A 6 -5.29 21.34 4.62
CA ASN A 6 -6.46 21.25 3.72
C ASN A 6 -6.98 19.83 3.42
N ILE A 7 -6.70 18.82 4.25
CA ILE A 7 -7.25 17.46 4.09
C ILE A 7 -8.07 17.00 5.31
N GLU A 8 -8.83 17.90 5.94
CA GLU A 8 -9.75 17.51 7.02
C GLU A 8 -11.24 17.62 6.67
N HIS A 9 -11.59 18.06 5.45
CA HIS A 9 -12.99 18.41 5.14
C HIS A 9 -13.68 17.57 4.07
N LEU A 10 -13.55 16.24 4.13
CA LEU A 10 -14.44 15.33 3.39
C LEU A 10 -14.96 14.20 4.29
N SER A 11 -16.17 14.43 4.82
CA SER A 11 -17.06 13.50 5.54
C SER A 11 -16.57 13.01 6.91
N GLY A 12 -17.42 13.10 7.94
CA GLY A 12 -17.16 12.62 9.31
C GLY A 12 -17.03 11.09 9.47
N ALA A 13 -16.54 10.39 8.45
CA ALA A 13 -16.20 8.97 8.50
C ALA A 13 -14.70 8.82 8.74
N GLU A 14 -14.31 8.13 9.81
CA GLU A 14 -12.89 7.80 10.03
C GLU A 14 -12.35 6.96 8.87
N LEU A 15 -11.18 7.35 8.35
CA LEU A 15 -10.51 6.58 7.32
C LEU A 15 -10.12 5.19 7.85
N PRO A 16 -10.37 4.11 7.09
CA PRO A 16 -10.04 2.77 7.53
C PRO A 16 -8.53 2.60 7.73
N GLU A 17 -8.16 1.82 8.73
CA GLU A 17 -6.77 1.45 9.01
C GLU A 17 -6.24 0.41 8.03
N TYR A 18 -4.95 0.55 7.72
CA TYR A 18 -4.16 -0.38 6.93
C TYR A 18 -2.84 -0.61 7.64
N THR A 19 -2.31 -1.83 7.52
CA THR A 19 -0.97 -2.16 7.96
C THR A 19 -0.03 -2.17 6.77
N VAL A 20 1.04 -1.38 6.85
CA VAL A 20 2.24 -1.53 6.02
C VAL A 20 3.17 -2.49 6.74
N TYR A 21 3.73 -3.45 6.04
CA TYR A 21 4.58 -4.48 6.66
C TYR A 21 5.80 -4.83 5.82
N LEU A 22 6.88 -5.22 6.49
CA LEU A 22 8.16 -5.58 5.89
C LEU A 22 8.58 -6.97 6.35
N TYR A 23 9.11 -7.79 5.44
CA TYR A 23 9.87 -8.99 5.80
C TYR A 23 11.35 -8.74 5.67
N ARG A 24 12.10 -9.17 6.68
CA ARG A 24 13.55 -9.25 6.67
C ARG A 24 14.01 -10.69 6.71
N ASN A 25 15.08 -11.00 6.00
CA ASN A 25 15.75 -12.29 6.12
C ASN A 25 16.78 -12.26 7.26
N GLN A 26 17.46 -13.39 7.49
CA GLN A 26 18.50 -13.53 8.52
C GLN A 26 19.69 -12.57 8.36
N ALA A 27 19.93 -12.05 7.15
CA ALA A 27 20.97 -11.06 6.89
C ALA A 27 20.50 -9.62 7.16
N ASP A 28 19.36 -9.46 7.84
CA ASP A 28 18.71 -8.18 8.14
C ASP A 28 18.37 -7.35 6.87
N ARG A 29 18.18 -8.02 5.73
CA ARG A 29 17.79 -7.36 4.48
C ARG A 29 16.29 -7.43 4.30
N VAL A 30 15.66 -6.30 4.00
CA VAL A 30 14.25 -6.25 3.62
C VAL A 30 14.08 -6.95 2.27
N ILE A 31 13.33 -8.06 2.26
CA ILE A 31 13.11 -8.88 1.06
C ILE A 31 11.76 -8.60 0.40
N TYR A 32 10.80 -8.08 1.17
CA TYR A 32 9.45 -7.77 0.70
C TYR A 32 8.78 -6.70 1.56
N VAL A 33 8.00 -5.83 0.93
CA VAL A 33 7.13 -4.83 1.55
C VAL A 33 5.71 -5.01 1.02
N GLY A 34 4.71 -4.93 1.90
CA GLY A 34 3.31 -5.01 1.50
C GLY A 34 2.40 -4.11 2.32
N THR A 35 1.14 -4.04 1.89
CA THR A 35 0.08 -3.31 2.58
C THR A 35 -1.17 -4.18 2.66
N SER A 36 -1.91 -4.13 3.77
CA SER A 36 -3.15 -4.92 3.95
C SER A 36 -4.09 -4.32 5.00
N ARG A 37 -5.40 -4.50 4.82
CA ARG A 37 -6.41 -4.27 5.88
C ARG A 37 -6.53 -5.44 6.84
N HIS A 38 -6.12 -6.62 6.40
CA HIS A 38 -6.27 -7.88 7.12
C HIS A 38 -4.91 -8.56 7.14
N LEU A 39 -4.00 -8.05 7.97
CA LEU A 39 -2.62 -8.51 8.03
C LEU A 39 -2.57 -10.02 8.21
N LYS A 40 -3.24 -10.56 9.24
CA LYS A 40 -3.26 -12.01 9.53
C LYS A 40 -3.60 -12.86 8.30
N GLN A 41 -4.72 -12.56 7.62
CA GLN A 41 -5.13 -13.30 6.42
C GLN A 41 -4.07 -13.21 5.32
N ARG A 42 -3.40 -12.05 5.20
CA ARG A 42 -2.33 -11.85 4.22
C ARG A 42 -1.06 -12.63 4.56
N LEU A 43 -0.68 -12.70 5.84
CA LEU A 43 0.42 -13.55 6.33
C LEU A 43 0.12 -15.02 6.04
N ASP A 44 -1.10 -15.47 6.35
CA ASP A 44 -1.55 -16.84 6.08
C ASP A 44 -1.46 -17.15 4.58
N GLN A 45 -1.92 -16.25 3.70
CA GLN A 45 -1.76 -16.41 2.25
C GLN A 45 -0.30 -16.52 1.81
N HIS A 46 0.58 -15.67 2.35
CA HIS A 46 2.00 -15.71 2.01
C HIS A 46 2.64 -17.04 2.42
N ARG A 47 2.32 -17.55 3.62
CA ARG A 47 2.78 -18.84 4.11
C ARG A 47 2.51 -19.99 3.14
N TRP A 48 1.35 -19.98 2.49
CA TRP A 48 0.97 -21.04 1.56
C TRP A 48 1.48 -20.83 0.13
N LEU A 49 1.58 -19.57 -0.33
CA LEU A 49 1.75 -19.26 -1.76
C LEU A 49 3.15 -18.77 -2.13
N LYS A 50 3.98 -18.39 -1.15
CA LYS A 50 5.26 -17.73 -1.43
C LYS A 50 6.42 -18.66 -1.07
N PRO A 51 7.23 -19.11 -2.05
CA PRO A 51 8.36 -20.00 -1.80
C PRO A 51 9.36 -19.44 -0.76
N TRP A 52 9.54 -18.11 -0.74
CA TRP A 52 10.42 -17.40 0.17
C TRP A 52 9.95 -17.35 1.62
N TRP A 53 8.71 -17.75 1.91
CA TRP A 53 8.22 -17.82 3.29
C TRP A 53 8.98 -18.85 4.15
N ARG A 54 9.65 -19.82 3.51
CA ARG A 54 10.43 -20.86 4.18
C ARG A 54 11.75 -20.34 4.75
N GLU A 55 12.17 -19.14 4.37
CA GLU A 55 13.31 -18.46 4.99
C GLU A 55 12.95 -18.08 6.44
N GLU A 56 13.93 -17.97 7.34
CA GLU A 56 13.67 -17.35 8.64
C GLU A 56 13.45 -15.85 8.41
N LEU A 57 12.24 -15.40 8.75
CA LEU A 57 11.78 -14.04 8.50
C LEU A 57 11.39 -13.33 9.78
N THR A 58 11.84 -12.08 9.89
CA THR A 58 11.30 -11.12 10.86
C THR A 58 10.25 -10.26 10.18
N LEU A 59 9.14 -10.00 10.87
CA LEU A 59 8.05 -9.15 10.39
C LEU A 59 8.05 -7.83 11.17
N GLU A 60 8.13 -6.72 10.45
CA GLU A 60 7.91 -5.37 10.97
C GLU A 60 6.59 -4.83 10.44
N THR A 61 5.90 -4.00 11.23
CA THR A 61 4.57 -3.48 10.89
C THR A 61 4.39 -2.04 11.34
N GLU A 62 3.72 -1.24 10.51
CA GLU A 62 3.30 0.13 10.78
C GLU A 62 1.80 0.26 10.43
N THR A 63 0.98 0.74 11.36
CA THR A 63 -0.44 1.01 11.10
C THR A 63 -0.62 2.45 10.67
N VAL A 64 -1.33 2.67 9.56
CA VAL A 64 -1.66 4.00 9.03
C VAL A 64 -3.13 4.08 8.66
N ARG A 65 -3.68 5.30 8.68
CA ARG A 65 -5.07 5.56 8.28
C ARG A 65 -5.13 5.96 6.81
N GLY A 66 -6.08 5.36 6.09
CA GLY A 66 -6.31 5.63 4.68
C GLY A 66 -5.47 4.75 3.75
N ARG A 67 -6.11 4.33 2.66
CA ARG A 67 -5.48 3.44 1.67
C ARG A 67 -4.33 4.12 0.93
N ALA A 68 -4.53 5.37 0.50
CA ALA A 68 -3.53 6.10 -0.26
C ALA A 68 -2.25 6.31 0.56
N THR A 69 -2.39 6.72 1.83
CA THR A 69 -1.30 6.83 2.79
C THR A 69 -0.51 5.52 2.93
N ALA A 70 -1.21 4.39 3.11
CA ALA A 70 -0.57 3.08 3.21
C ALA A 70 0.21 2.70 1.94
N LEU A 71 -0.37 2.94 0.77
CA LEU A 71 0.27 2.62 -0.50
C LEU A 71 1.49 3.52 -0.76
N TYR A 72 1.36 4.82 -0.52
CA TYR A 72 2.46 5.77 -0.64
C TYR A 72 3.61 5.42 0.30
N ARG A 73 3.29 5.12 1.56
CA ARG A 73 4.26 4.66 2.56
C ARG A 73 4.97 3.38 2.11
N GLY A 74 4.20 2.38 1.64
CA GLY A 74 4.74 1.14 1.10
C GLY A 74 5.65 1.35 -0.10
N MET A 75 5.28 2.24 -1.02
CA MET A 75 6.10 2.59 -2.18
C MET A 75 7.42 3.24 -1.76
N GLY A 76 7.39 4.18 -0.80
CA GLY A 76 8.59 4.79 -0.23
C GLY A 76 9.56 3.75 0.34
N LEU A 77 9.04 2.78 1.11
CA LEU A 77 9.84 1.68 1.65
C LEU A 77 10.43 0.77 0.57
N ILE A 78 9.68 0.50 -0.51
CA ILE A 78 10.19 -0.28 -1.64
C ILE A 78 11.33 0.46 -2.33
N LYS A 79 11.20 1.78 -2.54
CA LYS A 79 12.26 2.61 -3.15
C LYS A 79 13.51 2.68 -2.27
N GLN A 80 13.32 2.83 -0.97
CA GLN A 80 14.40 2.88 0.01
C GLN A 80 15.18 1.56 0.09
N HIS A 81 14.49 0.43 0.20
CA HIS A 81 15.12 -0.85 0.52
C HIS A 81 15.34 -1.76 -0.68
N ARG A 82 14.72 -1.47 -1.82
CA ARG A 82 14.78 -2.26 -3.06
C ARG A 82 14.58 -3.76 -2.87
N PRO A 83 13.50 -4.20 -2.18
CA PRO A 83 13.27 -5.61 -1.89
C PRO A 83 13.19 -6.48 -3.14
N ILE A 84 13.86 -7.64 -3.11
CA ILE A 84 14.00 -8.56 -4.24
C ILE A 84 12.65 -9.13 -4.74
N TYR A 85 11.63 -9.17 -3.87
CA TYR A 85 10.32 -9.74 -4.19
C TYR A 85 9.27 -8.69 -4.58
N ASN A 86 9.56 -7.38 -4.51
CA ASN A 86 8.68 -6.30 -5.01
C ASN A 86 9.05 -5.85 -6.43
N ARG A 87 9.30 -6.80 -7.35
CA ARG A 87 9.88 -6.54 -8.68
C ARG A 87 9.16 -5.43 -9.47
N SER A 88 7.83 -5.42 -9.47
CA SER A 88 7.03 -4.43 -10.22
C SER A 88 7.18 -2.98 -9.75
N HIS A 89 7.59 -2.76 -8.50
CA HIS A 89 7.67 -1.43 -7.89
C HIS A 89 9.12 -1.04 -7.55
N ASN A 90 10.07 -1.94 -7.84
CA ASN A 90 11.50 -1.79 -7.61
C ASN A 90 12.20 -1.31 -8.89
N ASN A 91 11.72 -0.20 -9.45
CA ASN A 91 12.31 0.50 -10.59
C ASN A 91 12.97 1.82 -10.14
N ASP A 92 13.67 2.50 -11.04
CA ASP A 92 14.40 3.75 -10.75
C ASP A 92 13.55 5.01 -10.88
N ASP A 93 12.24 4.86 -11.13
CA ASP A 93 11.34 5.99 -11.23
C ASP A 93 11.37 6.80 -9.93
N PRO A 94 11.42 8.14 -10.00
CA PRO A 94 11.38 8.96 -8.80
C PRO A 94 10.07 8.73 -8.04
N MET A 95 10.14 8.91 -6.73
CA MET A 95 8.94 8.88 -5.89
C MET A 95 8.11 10.13 -6.20
N PRO A 96 6.85 10.01 -6.64
CA PRO A 96 5.98 11.16 -6.86
C PRO A 96 5.73 11.89 -5.54
N THR A 97 5.29 13.14 -5.59
CA THR A 97 4.73 13.79 -4.40
C THR A 97 3.48 13.05 -3.92
N PHE A 98 3.10 13.23 -2.65
CA PHE A 98 1.88 12.61 -2.13
C PHE A 98 0.64 13.07 -2.91
N GLU A 99 0.58 14.34 -3.30
CA GLU A 99 -0.51 14.90 -4.09
C GLU A 99 -0.63 14.21 -5.46
N GLU A 100 0.46 14.12 -6.21
CA GLU A 100 0.48 13.43 -7.51
C GLU A 100 0.14 11.94 -7.38
N PHE A 101 0.59 11.30 -6.30
CA PHE A 101 0.25 9.92 -6.01
C PHE A 101 -1.24 9.77 -5.68
N PHE A 102 -1.79 10.67 -4.87
CA PHE A 102 -3.17 10.64 -4.41
C PHE A 102 -4.12 10.82 -5.60
N GLU A 103 -3.85 11.80 -6.46
CA GLU A 103 -4.59 12.02 -7.71
C GLU A 103 -4.57 10.79 -8.62
N ARG A 104 -3.41 10.16 -8.78
CA ARG A 104 -3.29 8.88 -9.52
C ARG A 104 -4.06 7.74 -8.83
N ALA A 105 -3.98 7.63 -7.50
CA ALA A 105 -4.65 6.56 -6.77
C ALA A 105 -6.19 6.67 -6.83
N ILE A 106 -6.73 7.89 -6.93
CA ILE A 106 -8.16 8.15 -7.11
C ILE A 106 -8.59 7.82 -8.54
N THR A 107 -7.81 8.27 -9.53
CA THR A 107 -8.16 8.14 -10.96
C THR A 107 -7.87 6.74 -11.51
N GLU A 108 -6.79 6.10 -11.05
CA GLU A 108 -6.36 4.78 -11.49
C GLU A 108 -6.75 3.73 -10.45
N THR A 109 -7.99 3.27 -10.53
CA THR A 109 -8.47 2.07 -9.83
C THR A 109 -7.64 0.80 -10.14
N HIS A 110 -6.69 0.90 -11.09
CA HIS A 110 -5.96 -0.20 -11.71
C HIS A 110 -4.55 -0.46 -11.19
N TYR A 111 -3.93 0.44 -10.40
CA TYR A 111 -2.47 0.37 -10.26
C TYR A 111 -1.94 -0.85 -9.49
N PHE A 112 -2.66 -1.40 -8.48
CA PHE A 112 -2.06 -2.43 -7.61
C PHE A 112 -2.94 -3.63 -7.22
N GLY A 113 -4.05 -3.87 -7.90
CA GLY A 113 -4.87 -5.05 -7.59
C GLY A 113 -5.89 -5.40 -8.65
N LYS A 114 -5.64 -6.48 -9.40
CA LYS A 114 -6.74 -7.29 -9.95
C LYS A 114 -7.68 -7.65 -8.80
N LEU A 115 -8.93 -7.13 -8.82
CA LEU A 115 -10.17 -7.51 -8.09
C LEU A 115 -10.96 -6.21 -7.78
N ARG A 116 -12.20 -5.93 -8.21
CA ARG A 116 -13.32 -6.72 -8.75
C ARG A 116 -14.11 -5.83 -9.72
N LYS A 117 -14.75 -6.43 -10.72
CA LYS A 117 -15.81 -5.81 -11.51
C LYS A 117 -16.87 -5.20 -10.57
N ARG A 118 -16.97 -3.87 -10.54
CA ARG A 118 -18.24 -3.13 -10.54
C ARG A 118 -17.92 -1.64 -10.71
N PRO A 119 -18.37 -0.98 -11.79
CA PRO A 119 -18.29 0.47 -11.88
C PRO A 119 -19.15 1.07 -10.77
N ILE A 120 -18.58 2.03 -10.03
CA ILE A 120 -19.37 3.00 -9.27
C ILE A 120 -19.92 3.96 -10.33
N SER A 121 -21.03 3.57 -10.96
CA SER A 121 -21.82 4.45 -11.79
C SER A 121 -23.28 4.33 -11.35
N SER A 122 -23.63 5.06 -10.29
CA SER A 122 -24.96 5.64 -10.10
C SER A 122 -24.97 6.61 -8.93
N ILE A 123 -24.24 7.72 -9.07
CA ILE A 123 -24.77 9.01 -8.60
C ILE A 123 -24.79 9.90 -9.83
N ALA A 124 -25.80 9.67 -10.67
CA ALA A 124 -26.25 10.64 -11.64
C ALA A 124 -27.70 10.94 -11.30
N HIS A 125 -27.89 12.19 -10.88
CA HIS A 125 -29.15 12.90 -10.71
C HIS A 125 -30.20 12.50 -11.74
N GLY A 126 -31.42 12.29 -11.26
CA GLY A 126 -32.59 12.08 -12.09
C GLY A 126 -33.83 12.64 -11.42
N ILE A 127 -34.11 13.91 -11.79
CA ILE A 127 -35.40 14.63 -11.84
C ILE A 127 -36.07 14.96 -10.50
#